data_AF-A0A966VXL1-F1
#
_entry.id   AF-A0A966VXL1-F1
#
_cell.length_a   1.000
_cell.length_b   1.000
_cell.length_c   1.000
_cell.angle_alpha   90.00
_cell.angle_beta   90.00
_cell.angle_gamma   90.00
#
_symmetry.space_group_name_H-M   'P 1'
#
loop_
_entity.id
_entity.type
_entity.pdbx_description
1 polymer ?
#
loop_
_entity_poly.entity_id
_entity_poly.type
_entity_poly.pdbx_seq_one_letter_code
_entity_poly.pdbx_strand_id
1 'polypeptide(L)'
;MNTSQKSKTPLAKGGCSARGSTAVEFAIVAGTLVLTIFIVIDLSRLVYLRMTLEEGVRRAARLAAVCPIGDPLPAKAAVLADPAAQGAAIPGAGLSNVSIQYLNSEGAVIANPAASFSSIALVRVSLVGVQTPLLAPFVTGVLW
;
A
#
# COMPACT_ATOMS: atom_id res chain seq x y z
N MET A 1 29.01 64.09 58.37
CA MET A 1 28.06 62.95 58.39
C MET A 1 26.74 63.41 57.80
N ASN A 2 26.38 63.00 56.59
CA ASN A 2 25.06 62.41 56.31
C ASN A 2 25.04 61.86 54.88
N THR A 3 24.18 60.86 54.70
CA THR A 3 24.31 59.69 53.85
C THR A 3 23.83 59.88 52.42
N SER A 4 24.59 59.29 51.48
CA SER A 4 24.21 59.13 50.08
C SER A 4 22.98 58.22 49.93
N GLN A 5 21.88 58.81 49.46
CA GLN A 5 20.65 58.10 49.10
C GLN A 5 20.85 57.33 47.79
N LYS A 6 20.94 55.99 47.88
CA LYS A 6 20.91 55.10 46.71
C LYS A 6 19.47 54.99 46.19
N SER A 7 19.21 55.64 45.04
CA SER A 7 18.02 55.45 44.21
C SER A 7 17.91 53.98 43.78
N LYS A 8 16.89 53.27 44.27
CA LYS A 8 16.50 51.94 43.78
C LYS A 8 15.71 52.10 42.48
N THR A 9 16.38 51.91 41.36
CA THR A 9 15.73 51.75 40.05
C THR A 9 15.02 50.39 40.01
N PRO A 10 13.73 50.30 39.67
CA PRO A 10 13.04 49.01 39.57
C PRO A 10 13.64 48.20 38.41
N LEU A 11 14.08 46.97 38.69
CA LEU A 11 14.52 46.01 37.68
C LEU A 11 13.36 45.78 36.71
N ALA A 12 13.52 46.24 35.48
CA ALA A 12 12.65 45.90 34.36
C ALA A 12 12.71 44.37 34.18
N LYS A 13 11.64 43.69 34.60
CA LYS A 13 11.44 42.25 34.39
C LYS A 13 11.26 42.07 32.87
N GLY A 14 12.30 41.60 32.19
CA GLY A 14 12.33 41.40 30.74
C GLY A 14 11.26 40.41 30.29
N GLY A 15 10.08 40.92 29.94
CA GLY A 15 9.05 40.15 29.27
C GLY A 15 9.33 40.10 27.78
N CYS A 16 10.04 39.07 27.31
CA CYS A 16 10.03 38.72 25.88
C CYS A 16 10.53 37.28 25.66
N SER A 17 9.70 36.28 25.97
CA SER A 17 9.97 34.86 25.67
C SER A 17 8.89 34.23 24.74
N ALA A 18 7.90 35.02 24.29
CA ALA A 18 6.74 34.51 23.54
C ALA A 18 7.04 34.11 22.07
N ARG A 19 8.18 34.51 21.50
CA ARG A 19 8.54 34.19 20.11
C ARG A 19 9.05 32.76 19.92
N GLY A 20 9.64 32.16 20.95
CA GLY A 20 10.12 30.78 20.89
C GLY A 20 8.98 29.77 21.04
N SER A 21 8.01 30.04 21.93
CA SER A 21 6.90 29.12 22.19
C SER A 21 5.97 28.96 20.99
N THR A 22 5.64 30.06 20.31
CA THR A 22 4.79 30.07 19.11
C THR A 22 5.40 29.29 17.94
N ALA A 23 6.74 29.33 17.80
CA ALA A 23 7.44 28.53 16.79
C ALA A 23 7.36 27.01 17.08
N VAL A 24 7.45 26.62 18.36
CA VAL A 24 7.34 25.21 18.77
C VAL A 24 5.92 24.69 18.60
N GLU A 25 4.91 25.47 19.00
CA GLU A 25 3.51 25.14 18.81
C GLU A 25 3.18 24.94 17.32
N PHE A 26 3.65 25.85 16.46
CA PHE A 26 3.49 25.71 15.02
C PHE A 26 4.18 24.46 14.47
N ALA A 27 5.40 24.17 14.91
CA ALA A 27 6.13 22.99 14.43
C ALA A 27 5.42 21.68 14.78
N ILE A 28 4.83 21.57 15.97
CA ILE A 28 4.08 20.37 16.39
C ILE A 28 2.80 20.21 15.56
N VAL A 29 2.04 21.30 15.36
CA VAL A 29 0.80 21.25 14.56
C VAL A 29 1.12 20.97 13.09
N ALA A 30 2.13 21.62 12.52
CA ALA A 30 2.57 21.37 11.15
C ALA A 30 3.07 19.93 10.97
N GLY A 31 3.86 19.41 11.92
CA GLY A 31 4.35 18.04 11.90
C GLY A 31 3.22 17.01 11.95
N THR A 32 2.26 17.18 12.86
CA THR A 32 1.09 16.29 12.97
C THR A 32 0.19 16.35 11.74
N LEU A 33 -0.01 17.53 11.14
CA LEU A 33 -0.75 17.69 9.89
C LEU A 33 -0.07 16.93 8.73
N VAL A 34 1.24 17.09 8.56
CA VAL A 34 2.00 16.42 7.50
C VAL A 34 1.96 14.90 7.67
N LEU A 35 2.11 14.39 8.89
CA LEU A 35 1.99 12.95 9.17
C LEU A 35 0.59 12.42 8.82
N THR A 36 -0.46 13.17 9.17
CA THR A 36 -1.85 12.79 8.86
C THR A 36 -2.08 12.69 7.36
N ILE A 37 -1.55 13.64 6.58
CA ILE A 37 -1.65 13.63 5.12
C ILE A 37 -0.95 12.40 4.53
N PHE A 38 0.25 12.05 4.99
CA PHE A 38 0.94 10.84 4.53
C PHE A 38 0.14 9.56 4.81
N ILE A 39 -0.48 9.45 6.00
CA ILE A 39 -1.33 8.30 6.34
C ILE A 39 -2.52 8.18 5.40
N VAL A 40 -3.20 9.29 5.10
CA VAL A 40 -4.36 9.29 4.19
C VAL A 40 -3.95 8.90 2.77
N ILE A 41 -2.81 9.39 2.29
CA ILE A 41 -2.27 9.04 0.96
C ILE A 41 -1.94 7.55 0.89
N ASP A 42 -1.24 7.02 1.89
CA ASP A 42 -0.87 5.60 1.93
C ASP A 42 -2.11 4.69 1.98
N LEU A 43 -3.11 5.01 2.82
CA LEU A 43 -4.35 4.23 2.88
C LEU A 43 -5.12 4.26 1.55
N SER A 44 -5.22 5.43 0.92
CA SER A 44 -5.89 5.58 -0.38
C SER A 44 -5.21 4.73 -1.46
N ARG A 45 -3.88 4.73 -1.48
CA ARG A 45 -3.09 3.93 -2.43
C ARG A 45 -3.24 2.43 -2.18
N LEU A 46 -3.25 2.00 -0.91
CA LEU A 46 -3.46 0.59 -0.57
C LEU A 46 -4.82 0.08 -1.02
N VAL A 47 -5.89 0.83 -0.75
CA VAL A 47 -7.25 0.46 -1.17
C VAL A 47 -7.35 0.38 -2.71
N TYR A 48 -6.80 1.38 -3.40
CA TYR A 48 -6.75 1.38 -4.87
C TYR A 48 -6.02 0.15 -5.42
N LEU A 49 -4.87 -0.21 -4.84
CA LEU A 49 -4.10 -1.38 -5.25
C LEU A 49 -4.88 -2.67 -5.03
N ARG A 50 -5.56 -2.84 -3.88
CA ARG A 50 -6.37 -4.03 -3.60
C ARG A 50 -7.48 -4.20 -4.64
N MET A 51 -8.22 -3.14 -4.94
CA MET A 51 -9.28 -3.17 -5.96
C MET A 51 -8.72 -3.47 -7.36
N THR A 52 -7.55 -2.94 -7.68
CA THR A 52 -6.89 -3.20 -8.97
C THR A 52 -6.41 -4.66 -9.08
N LEU A 53 -5.86 -5.22 -8.00
CA LEU A 53 -5.44 -6.63 -7.94
C LEU A 53 -6.65 -7.57 -8.08
N GLU A 54 -7.78 -7.26 -7.45
CA GLU A 54 -9.01 -8.04 -7.58
C GLU A 54 -9.53 -8.08 -9.03
N GLU A 55 -9.53 -6.93 -9.72
CA GLU A 55 -9.90 -6.87 -11.14
C GLU A 55 -8.90 -7.65 -12.01
N GLY A 56 -7.59 -7.59 -11.71
CA GLY A 56 -6.56 -8.39 -12.37
C GLY A 56 -6.84 -9.90 -12.23
N VAL A 57 -7.06 -10.37 -11.01
CA VAL A 57 -7.41 -11.77 -10.72
C VAL A 57 -8.70 -12.20 -11.43
N ARG A 58 -9.71 -11.32 -11.49
CA ARG A 58 -10.97 -11.60 -12.19
C ARG A 58 -10.77 -11.81 -13.69
N ARG A 59 -9.94 -10.97 -14.32
CA ARG A 59 -9.58 -11.12 -15.75
C ARG A 59 -8.77 -12.38 -15.99
N ALA A 60 -7.78 -12.64 -15.14
CA ALA A 60 -6.96 -13.84 -15.19
C ALA A 60 -7.81 -15.12 -15.09
N ALA A 61 -8.77 -15.16 -14.18
CA ALA A 61 -9.67 -16.32 -14.03
C ALA A 61 -10.52 -16.56 -15.29
N ARG A 62 -11.01 -15.50 -15.94
CA ARG A 62 -11.76 -15.62 -17.21
C ARG A 62 -10.87 -16.16 -18.33
N LEU A 63 -9.62 -15.68 -18.43
CA LEU A 63 -8.68 -16.19 -19.43
C LEU A 63 -8.23 -17.62 -19.13
N ALA A 64 -7.97 -17.96 -17.87
CA ALA A 64 -7.57 -19.31 -17.48
C ALA A 64 -8.68 -20.36 -17.72
N ALA A 65 -9.94 -19.96 -17.79
CA ALA A 65 -11.04 -20.84 -18.15
C ALA A 65 -11.11 -21.18 -19.65
N VAL A 66 -10.48 -20.38 -20.52
CA VAL A 66 -10.60 -20.49 -21.98
C VAL A 66 -9.27 -20.84 -22.65
N CYS A 67 -8.16 -20.33 -22.12
CA CYS A 67 -6.83 -20.62 -22.63
C CYS A 67 -6.39 -22.07 -22.31
N PRO A 68 -5.63 -22.71 -23.21
CA PRO A 68 -4.88 -23.92 -22.90
C PRO A 68 -4.14 -23.87 -21.57
N ILE A 69 -4.05 -25.04 -20.92
CA ILE A 69 -3.34 -25.19 -19.66
C ILE A 69 -1.85 -24.92 -19.89
N GLY A 70 -1.29 -24.02 -19.09
CA GLY A 70 0.12 -23.63 -19.18
C GLY A 70 0.37 -22.37 -19.99
N ASP A 71 -0.66 -21.75 -20.58
CA ASP A 71 -0.49 -20.48 -21.26
C ASP A 71 -0.06 -19.36 -20.30
N PRO A 72 0.84 -18.45 -20.74
CA PRO A 72 1.30 -17.34 -19.91
C PRO A 72 0.29 -16.18 -19.86
N LEU A 73 -0.71 -16.15 -20.73
CA LEU A 73 -1.67 -15.04 -20.82
C LEU A 73 -2.47 -14.82 -19.53
N PRO A 74 -3.08 -15.85 -18.90
CA PRO A 74 -3.82 -15.66 -17.65
C PRO A 74 -2.95 -15.08 -16.53
N ALA A 75 -1.69 -15.52 -16.43
CA ALA A 75 -0.76 -15.01 -15.43
C ALA A 75 -0.39 -13.54 -15.69
N LYS A 76 -0.19 -13.15 -16.96
CA LYS A 76 0.06 -11.75 -17.35
C LYS A 76 -1.15 -10.86 -17.09
N ALA A 77 -2.37 -11.37 -17.32
CA ALA A 77 -3.60 -10.62 -17.03
C ALA A 77 -3.80 -10.39 -15.51
N ALA A 78 -3.34 -11.31 -14.65
CA ALA A 78 -3.45 -11.17 -13.20
C ALA A 78 -2.70 -9.95 -12.66
N VAL A 79 -1.60 -9.57 -13.31
CA VAL A 79 -0.76 -8.42 -12.95
C VAL A 79 -0.95 -7.22 -13.90
N LEU A 80 -1.97 -7.26 -14.76
CA LEU A 80 -2.27 -6.27 -15.80
C LEU A 80 -1.07 -5.97 -16.72
N ALA A 81 -0.27 -7.00 -17.04
CA ALA A 81 0.87 -6.93 -17.96
C ALA A 81 0.59 -7.60 -19.32
N ASP A 82 -0.67 -7.93 -19.61
CA ASP A 82 -1.11 -8.45 -20.91
C ASP A 82 -1.17 -7.28 -21.93
N PRO A 83 -0.68 -7.43 -23.17
CA PRO A 83 -0.87 -6.44 -24.24
C PRO A 83 -2.33 -6.01 -24.47
N ALA A 84 -3.33 -6.85 -24.16
CA ALA A 84 -4.74 -6.48 -24.23
C ALA A 84 -5.24 -5.72 -22.99
N ALA A 85 -4.50 -5.80 -21.87
CA ALA A 85 -4.81 -5.02 -20.69
C ALA A 85 -4.34 -3.58 -20.91
N GLN A 86 -5.30 -2.67 -21.06
CA GLN A 86 -5.08 -1.22 -21.11
C GLN A 86 -4.61 -0.64 -19.74
N GLY A 87 -4.30 -1.50 -18.77
CA GLY A 87 -3.89 -1.11 -17.43
C GLY A 87 -2.38 -0.96 -17.33
N ALA A 88 -1.92 -0.07 -16.46
CA ALA A 88 -0.52 0.01 -16.08
C ALA A 88 -0.17 -1.21 -15.20
N ALA A 89 1.01 -1.80 -15.43
CA ALA A 89 1.53 -2.86 -14.59
C ALA A 89 1.56 -2.43 -13.12
N ILE A 90 1.09 -3.32 -12.23
CA ILE A 90 1.00 -3.00 -10.80
C ILE A 90 2.41 -3.02 -10.19
N PRO A 91 2.89 -1.92 -9.58
CA PRO A 91 4.19 -1.89 -8.93
C PRO A 91 4.28 -2.93 -7.81
N GLY A 92 5.29 -3.81 -7.87
CA GLY A 92 5.51 -4.84 -6.84
C GLY A 92 4.73 -6.13 -7.02
N ALA A 93 3.88 -6.25 -8.05
CA ALA A 93 3.24 -7.50 -8.45
C ALA A 93 3.90 -8.05 -9.72
N GLY A 94 4.64 -9.15 -9.57
CA GLY A 94 5.27 -9.87 -10.68
C GLY A 94 4.56 -11.17 -11.00
N LEU A 95 4.95 -11.81 -12.11
CA LEU A 95 4.42 -13.12 -12.50
C LEU A 95 4.70 -14.21 -11.45
N SER A 96 5.76 -14.08 -10.65
CA SER A 96 6.10 -14.98 -9.55
C SER A 96 5.10 -14.94 -8.39
N ASN A 97 4.28 -13.89 -8.30
CA ASN A 97 3.25 -13.75 -7.27
C ASN A 97 1.94 -14.44 -7.66
N VAL A 98 1.79 -14.90 -8.90
CA VAL A 98 0.54 -15.48 -9.40
C VAL A 98 0.51 -16.99 -9.18
N SER A 99 -0.55 -17.48 -8.54
CA SER A 99 -0.84 -18.91 -8.41
C SER A 99 -2.17 -19.22 -9.10
N ILE A 100 -2.14 -20.13 -10.08
CA ILE A 100 -3.32 -20.61 -10.81
C ILE A 100 -3.50 -22.08 -10.49
N GLN A 101 -4.67 -22.44 -9.97
CA GLN A 101 -5.04 -23.80 -9.61
C GLN A 101 -6.34 -24.19 -10.31
N TYR A 102 -6.38 -25.41 -10.82
CA TYR A 102 -7.58 -26.00 -11.41
C TYR A 102 -8.18 -26.98 -10.41
N LEU A 103 -9.48 -26.91 -10.22
CA LEU A 103 -10.19 -27.67 -9.19
C LEU A 103 -11.35 -28.45 -9.80
N ASN A 104 -11.68 -29.57 -9.16
CA ASN A 104 -12.83 -30.40 -9.49
C ASN A 104 -14.14 -29.81 -8.91
N SER A 105 -15.27 -30.49 -9.15
CA SER A 105 -16.59 -30.09 -8.66
C SER A 105 -16.67 -30.04 -7.12
N GLU A 106 -15.82 -30.77 -6.42
CA GLU A 106 -15.73 -30.80 -4.97
C GLU A 106 -14.78 -29.74 -4.40
N GLY A 107 -14.11 -28.95 -5.26
CA GLY A 107 -13.16 -27.92 -4.86
C GLY A 107 -11.77 -28.44 -4.46
N ALA A 108 -11.43 -29.68 -4.81
CA ALA A 108 -10.10 -30.24 -4.64
C ALA A 108 -9.19 -29.89 -5.82
N VAL A 109 -7.91 -29.63 -5.54
CA VAL A 109 -6.92 -29.25 -6.56
C VAL A 109 -6.53 -30.47 -7.39
N ILE A 110 -6.60 -30.33 -8.70
CA ILE A 110 -6.20 -31.37 -9.66
C ILE A 110 -4.69 -31.27 -9.87
N ALA A 111 -3.95 -32.32 -9.52
CA ALA A 111 -2.48 -32.35 -9.60
C ALA A 111 -1.95 -32.27 -11.04
N ASN A 112 -2.68 -32.86 -12.00
CA ASN A 112 -2.31 -32.83 -13.41
C ASN A 112 -3.53 -32.48 -14.29
N PRO A 113 -3.83 -31.18 -14.44
CA PRO A 113 -5.02 -30.74 -15.15
C PRO A 113 -4.92 -31.01 -16.66
N ALA A 114 -3.71 -31.17 -17.21
CA ALA A 114 -3.50 -31.57 -18.61
C ALA A 114 -3.82 -33.05 -18.90
N ALA A 115 -3.77 -33.92 -17.88
CA ALA A 115 -4.18 -35.32 -18.04
C ALA A 115 -5.66 -35.54 -17.72
N SER A 116 -6.25 -34.69 -16.88
CA SER A 116 -7.60 -34.86 -16.33
C SER A 116 -8.52 -33.69 -16.69
N PHE A 117 -8.47 -33.23 -17.94
CA PHE A 117 -9.24 -32.07 -18.44
C PHE A 117 -10.75 -32.18 -18.17
N SER A 118 -11.33 -33.36 -18.33
CA SER A 118 -12.77 -33.59 -18.13
C SER A 118 -13.24 -33.42 -16.68
N SER A 119 -12.31 -33.43 -15.72
CA SER A 119 -12.60 -33.25 -14.29
C SER A 119 -12.49 -31.81 -13.82
N ILE A 120 -12.04 -30.88 -14.67
CA ILE A 120 -11.89 -29.46 -14.32
C ILE A 120 -13.27 -28.80 -14.31
N ALA A 121 -13.71 -28.35 -13.14
CA ALA A 121 -14.98 -27.63 -12.97
C ALA A 121 -14.77 -26.16 -12.57
N LEU A 122 -13.68 -25.86 -11.87
CA LEU A 122 -13.43 -24.56 -11.24
C LEU A 122 -11.98 -24.12 -11.49
N VAL A 123 -11.79 -22.80 -11.57
CA VAL A 123 -10.47 -22.18 -11.66
C VAL A 123 -10.28 -21.23 -10.49
N ARG A 124 -9.17 -21.36 -9.78
CA ARG A 124 -8.76 -20.45 -8.71
C ARG A 124 -7.50 -19.73 -9.12
N VAL A 125 -7.57 -18.40 -9.13
CA VAL A 125 -6.41 -17.54 -9.31
C VAL A 125 -6.19 -16.77 -8.01
N SER A 126 -4.95 -16.73 -7.54
CA SER A 126 -4.56 -16.02 -6.32
C SER A 126 -3.26 -15.27 -6.54
N LEU A 127 -3.13 -14.11 -5.90
CA LEU A 127 -1.89 -13.34 -5.84
C LEU A 127 -1.29 -13.45 -4.44
N VAL A 128 -0.01 -13.80 -4.35
CA VAL A 128 0.68 -14.07 -3.08
C VAL A 128 1.96 -13.25 -2.99
N GLY A 129 2.20 -12.60 -1.85
CA GLY A 129 3.47 -11.93 -1.56
C GLY A 129 3.72 -10.64 -2.34
N VAL A 130 2.66 -9.95 -2.79
CA VAL A 130 2.76 -8.64 -3.43
C VAL A 130 3.14 -7.59 -2.38
N GLN A 131 4.23 -6.87 -2.60
CA GLN A 131 4.77 -5.90 -1.65
C GLN A 131 4.61 -4.48 -2.20
N THR A 132 4.12 -3.56 -1.36
CA THR A 132 3.98 -2.15 -1.72
C THR A 132 4.73 -1.29 -0.70
N PRO A 133 5.75 -0.51 -1.12
CA PRO A 133 6.42 0.41 -0.20
C PRO A 133 5.48 1.55 0.20
N LEU A 134 5.48 1.88 1.49
CA LEU A 134 4.76 3.00 2.08
C LEU A 134 5.57 4.30 1.93
N LEU A 135 4.87 5.42 1.80
CA LEU A 135 5.50 6.75 1.73
C LEU A 135 5.85 7.27 3.13
N ALA A 136 5.08 6.89 4.16
CA ALA A 136 5.35 7.29 5.53
C ALA A 136 6.67 6.67 6.06
N PRO A 137 7.71 7.49 6.36
CA PRO A 137 9.04 6.98 6.71
C PRO A 137 9.10 6.23 8.05
N PHE A 138 8.13 6.47 8.95
CA PHE A 138 8.08 5.88 10.29
C PHE A 138 7.21 4.63 10.38
N VAL A 139 6.45 4.31 9.33
CA VAL A 139 5.68 3.07 9.23
C VAL A 139 6.45 2.14 8.31
N THR A 140 7.57 1.62 8.80
CA THR A 140 8.30 0.54 8.12
C THR A 140 7.59 -0.78 8.40
N GLY A 141 6.37 -0.93 7.85
CA GLY A 141 5.56 -2.13 8.00
C GLY A 141 5.23 -2.69 6.63
N VAL A 142 5.87 -3.80 6.27
CA VAL A 142 5.40 -4.65 5.16
C VAL A 142 4.04 -5.21 5.59
N LEU A 143 2.96 -4.64 5.06
CA LEU A 143 1.61 -5.17 5.27
C LEU A 143 1.35 -6.25 4.22
N TRP A 144 1.33 -7.50 4.67
CA TRP A 144 1.06 -8.71 3.89
C TRP A 144 -0.44 -8.82 3.57
#